data_AF-K1REG9-F1
#
_entry.id   AF-K1REG9-F1
#
_cell.length_a   1.000
_cell.length_b   1.000
_cell.length_c   1.000
_cell.angle_alpha   90.00
_cell.angle_beta   90.00
_cell.angle_gamma   90.00
#
_symmetry.space_group_name_H-M   'P 1'
#
loop_
_entity.id
_entity.type
_entity.pdbx_description
1 polymer ?
#
loop_
_entity_poly.entity_id
_entity_poly.type
_entity_poly.pdbx_seq_one_letter_code
_entity_poly.pdbx_strand_id
1 'polypeptide(L)'
;SCKDIYASNPSSSNGTYTIQNRENKPFKVYCEFHDNFGYTYVSRNAGVEINIDDLLTSNKHIKVRHVLRNGTQIETVLENIELYKDLSLGIFYNQHTGYAKPRYYEKLTPYLYVGFLPKSKASFKNTQGYRAANEDFEFPNCDANPNSYFVFYFNPKEIKMYNNESVPNDFMRKWITVGTTIPKGDIMPPEFYFDYEIHMGGCGGFVFRHQRDKEDGAALGLRFGTY
;
A
#
# COMPACT_ATOMS: atom_id res chain seq x y z
N SER A 1 18.17 4.43 3.93
CA SER A 1 16.78 3.97 4.13
C SER A 1 16.39 4.08 5.61
N CYS A 2 15.12 3.90 6.00
CA CYS A 2 14.75 3.82 7.43
C CYS A 2 15.46 2.67 8.15
N LYS A 3 15.64 1.52 7.46
CA LYS A 3 16.45 0.39 7.92
C LYS A 3 17.88 0.83 8.31
N ASP A 4 18.53 1.63 7.47
CA ASP A 4 19.90 2.08 7.74
C ASP A 4 19.95 3.09 8.90
N ILE A 5 18.93 3.96 9.02
CA ILE A 5 18.78 4.87 10.16
C ILE A 5 18.64 4.05 11.45
N TYR A 6 17.76 3.05 11.48
CA TYR A 6 17.57 2.16 12.63
C TYR A 6 18.85 1.39 12.98
N ALA A 7 19.55 0.85 11.98
CA ALA A 7 20.81 0.13 12.19
C ALA A 7 21.92 1.05 12.76
N SER A 8 21.95 2.32 12.35
CA SER A 8 22.92 3.29 12.86
C SER A 8 22.61 3.79 14.27
N ASN A 9 21.31 3.93 14.59
CA ASN A 9 20.83 4.39 15.89
C ASN A 9 19.45 3.76 16.17
N PRO A 10 19.39 2.63 16.91
CA PRO A 10 18.14 1.96 17.24
C PRO A 10 17.19 2.81 18.11
N SER A 11 17.68 3.88 18.74
CA SER A 11 16.88 4.82 19.54
C SER A 11 16.31 5.98 18.72
N SER A 12 16.44 5.95 17.39
CA SER A 12 15.81 6.93 16.50
C SER A 12 14.30 6.97 16.70
N SER A 13 13.72 8.18 16.79
CA SER A 13 12.28 8.35 16.99
C SER A 13 11.49 8.18 15.69
N ASN A 14 10.22 7.79 15.80
CA ASN A 14 9.31 7.84 14.65
C ASN A 14 9.23 9.26 14.09
N GLY A 15 9.13 9.38 12.77
CA GLY A 15 9.03 10.70 12.14
C GLY A 15 9.47 10.75 10.69
N THR A 16 9.52 11.98 10.17
CA THR A 16 9.95 12.25 8.80
C THR A 16 11.46 12.39 8.74
N TYR A 17 12.07 11.65 7.81
CA TYR A 17 13.50 11.67 7.51
C TYR A 17 13.74 11.96 6.03
N THR A 18 14.90 12.51 5.73
CA THR A 18 15.40 12.62 4.35
C THR A 18 16.41 11.49 4.13
N ILE A 19 16.17 10.67 3.11
CA ILE A 19 17.10 9.64 2.66
C ILE A 19 17.48 9.89 1.20
N GLN A 20 18.48 9.18 0.70
CA GLN A 20 18.93 9.28 -0.69
C GLN A 20 18.60 8.01 -1.46
N ASN A 21 18.28 8.15 -2.75
CA ASN A 21 18.19 7.01 -3.66
C ASN A 21 19.59 6.60 -4.16
N ARG A 22 19.67 5.59 -5.03
CA ARG A 22 20.94 5.10 -5.60
C ARG A 22 21.68 6.12 -6.49
N GLU A 23 21.03 7.21 -6.89
CA GLU A 23 21.63 8.33 -7.63
C GLU A 23 22.03 9.49 -6.71
N ASN A 24 22.02 9.29 -5.39
CA ASN A 24 22.28 10.31 -4.36
C ASN A 24 21.25 11.47 -4.37
N LYS A 25 20.06 11.27 -4.95
CA LYS A 25 19.00 12.27 -4.93
C LYS A 25 18.19 12.15 -3.63
N PRO A 26 17.99 13.25 -2.89
CA PRO A 26 17.26 13.22 -1.63
C PRO A 26 15.75 13.10 -1.84
N PHE A 27 15.08 12.35 -0.97
CA PHE A 27 13.62 12.29 -0.87
C PHE A 27 13.17 12.02 0.56
N LYS A 28 11.91 12.38 0.86
CA LYS A 28 11.34 12.23 2.19
C LYS A 28 10.68 10.85 2.38
N VAL A 29 10.92 10.28 3.55
CA VAL A 29 10.23 9.09 4.07
C VAL A 29 9.73 9.36 5.48
N TYR A 30 8.64 8.71 5.88
CA TYR A 30 8.27 8.58 7.28
C TYR A 30 8.78 7.22 7.76
N CYS A 31 9.56 7.22 8.83
CA CYS A 31 10.07 6.01 9.46
C CYS A 31 9.26 5.75 10.73
N GLU A 32 8.68 4.56 10.78
CA GLU A 32 8.01 4.02 11.96
C GLU A 32 8.89 2.88 12.51
N PHE A 33 9.58 3.14 13.61
CA PHE A 33 10.47 2.22 14.29
C PHE A 33 9.74 1.48 15.42
N HIS A 34 10.02 0.19 15.52
CA HIS A 34 9.63 -0.71 16.60
C HIS A 34 10.85 -1.49 17.06
N ASP A 35 10.71 -2.26 18.13
CA ASP A 35 11.76 -3.19 18.56
C ASP A 35 12.03 -4.23 17.47
N ASN A 36 13.20 -4.15 16.85
CA ASN A 36 13.74 -5.04 15.80
C ASN A 36 13.11 -4.96 14.40
N PHE A 37 12.09 -4.13 14.19
CA PHE A 37 11.48 -3.93 12.88
C PHE A 37 10.93 -2.52 12.70
N GLY A 38 10.47 -2.20 11.50
CA GLY A 38 9.79 -0.94 11.24
C GLY A 38 9.14 -0.88 9.88
N TYR A 39 8.52 0.27 9.60
CA TYR A 39 7.89 0.56 8.32
C TYR A 39 8.44 1.86 7.71
N THR A 40 8.71 1.80 6.41
CA THR A 40 9.05 2.97 5.60
C THR A 40 7.84 3.39 4.79
N TYR A 41 7.40 4.64 4.94
CA TYR A 41 6.38 5.25 4.06
C TYR A 41 7.05 6.28 3.18
N VAL A 42 6.88 6.16 1.87
CA VAL A 42 7.44 7.11 0.91
C VAL A 42 6.52 8.32 0.81
N SER A 43 7.08 9.53 0.75
CA SER A 43 6.27 10.72 0.45
C SER A 43 5.84 10.73 -1.02
N ARG A 44 4.59 11.10 -1.28
CA ARG A 44 4.07 11.32 -2.64
C ARG A 44 4.82 12.40 -3.42
N ASN A 45 5.59 13.23 -2.72
CA ASN A 45 6.42 14.28 -3.31
C ASN A 45 7.86 13.82 -3.58
N ALA A 46 8.15 12.51 -3.54
CA ALA A 46 9.51 12.00 -3.65
C ALA A 46 10.23 12.49 -4.92
N GLY A 47 9.55 12.50 -6.07
CA GLY A 47 10.08 13.04 -7.33
C GLY A 47 11.35 12.34 -7.84
N VAL A 48 11.64 11.13 -7.36
CA VAL A 48 12.84 10.35 -7.68
C VAL A 48 12.48 8.90 -7.94
N GLU A 49 13.37 8.18 -8.64
CA GLU A 49 13.29 6.73 -8.78
C GLU A 49 13.53 6.05 -7.42
N ILE A 50 12.64 5.13 -7.06
CA ILE A 50 12.68 4.40 -5.79
C ILE A 50 12.95 2.93 -6.06
N ASN A 51 13.99 2.41 -5.42
CA ASN A 51 14.22 0.98 -5.39
C ASN A 51 13.57 0.39 -4.13
N ILE A 52 12.56 -0.46 -4.32
CA ILE A 52 11.79 -1.07 -3.21
C ILE A 52 12.67 -1.95 -2.33
N ASP A 53 13.64 -2.66 -2.90
CA ASP A 53 14.53 -3.57 -2.17
C ASP A 53 15.45 -2.82 -1.18
N ASP A 54 15.68 -1.52 -1.42
CA ASP A 54 16.42 -0.68 -0.47
C ASP A 54 15.57 -0.33 0.76
N LEU A 55 14.24 -0.43 0.68
CA LEU A 55 13.30 0.03 1.71
C LEU A 55 12.67 -1.09 2.53
N LEU A 56 12.68 -2.34 2.05
CA LEU A 56 12.09 -3.49 2.75
C LEU A 56 13.07 -4.63 3.00
N THR A 57 12.75 -5.50 3.95
CA THR A 57 13.43 -6.79 4.17
C THR A 57 12.48 -7.99 4.06
N SER A 58 11.17 -7.75 4.06
CA SER A 58 10.15 -8.78 3.92
C SER A 58 9.03 -8.30 3.01
N ASN A 59 8.53 -9.22 2.18
CA ASN A 59 7.39 -9.04 1.31
C ASN A 59 6.22 -9.96 1.69
N LYS A 60 6.22 -10.50 2.92
CA LYS A 60 5.12 -11.34 3.41
C LYS A 60 3.89 -10.53 3.80
N HIS A 61 4.11 -9.31 4.24
CA HIS A 61 3.04 -8.39 4.59
C HIS A 61 3.49 -6.95 4.41
N ILE A 62 2.50 -6.07 4.43
CA ILE A 62 2.66 -4.61 4.38
C ILE A 62 1.81 -4.00 5.48
N LYS A 63 2.06 -2.75 5.83
CA LYS A 63 1.12 -1.95 6.63
C LYS A 63 0.48 -0.92 5.70
N VAL A 64 -0.83 -0.74 5.78
CA VAL A 64 -1.53 0.36 5.11
C VAL A 64 -2.07 1.30 6.15
N ARG A 65 -1.77 2.58 6.01
CA ARG A 65 -2.41 3.65 6.78
C ARG A 65 -3.47 4.32 5.92
N HIS A 66 -4.65 4.54 6.48
CA HIS A 66 -5.75 5.29 5.88
C HIS A 66 -5.98 6.57 6.66
N VAL A 67 -6.16 7.70 5.98
CA VAL A 67 -6.66 8.93 6.60
C VAL A 67 -8.12 9.12 6.21
N LEU A 68 -9.00 9.22 7.20
CA LEU A 68 -10.41 9.54 7.01
C LEU A 68 -10.61 11.04 6.79
N ARG A 69 -11.73 11.43 6.19
CA ARG A 69 -12.12 12.84 6.00
C ARG A 69 -12.06 13.71 7.26
N ASN A 70 -12.30 13.13 8.44
CA ASN A 70 -12.24 13.83 9.72
C ASN A 70 -10.81 13.95 10.30
N GLY A 71 -9.79 13.48 9.57
CA GLY A 71 -8.38 13.49 9.98
C GLY A 71 -7.96 12.28 10.82
N THR A 72 -8.89 11.40 11.21
CA THR A 72 -8.56 10.16 11.93
C THR A 72 -7.73 9.26 11.03
N GLN A 73 -6.63 8.73 11.57
CA GLN A 73 -5.80 7.78 10.85
C GLN A 73 -6.01 6.38 11.39
N ILE A 74 -6.11 5.42 10.49
CA ILE A 74 -6.32 4.00 10.79
C ILE A 74 -5.18 3.23 10.16
N GLU A 75 -4.62 2.26 10.87
CA GLU A 75 -3.59 1.37 10.33
C GLU A 75 -3.99 -0.10 10.39
N THR A 76 -3.59 -0.84 9.36
CA THR A 76 -3.88 -2.26 9.22
C THR A 76 -2.73 -2.97 8.53
N VAL A 77 -2.34 -4.14 9.04
CA VAL A 77 -1.40 -5.04 8.34
C VAL A 77 -2.18 -5.87 7.33
N LEU A 78 -1.68 -5.92 6.09
CA LEU A 78 -2.25 -6.73 5.01
C LEU A 78 -1.30 -7.82 4.57
N GLU A 79 -1.85 -9.01 4.33
CA GLU A 79 -1.13 -10.22 3.92
C GLU A 79 -1.96 -11.00 2.88
N ASN A 80 -1.37 -12.05 2.32
CA ASN A 80 -2.15 -13.06 1.61
C ASN A 80 -3.10 -13.79 2.59
N ILE A 81 -4.26 -14.22 2.11
CA ILE A 81 -5.17 -15.12 2.85
C ILE A 81 -4.46 -16.44 3.18
N GLU A 82 -4.96 -17.17 4.16
CA GLU A 82 -4.35 -18.41 4.66
C GLU A 82 -4.15 -19.45 3.55
N LEU A 83 -5.10 -19.52 2.59
CA LEU A 83 -4.99 -20.38 1.40
C LEU A 83 -3.73 -20.12 0.56
N TYR A 84 -3.18 -18.90 0.62
CA TYR A 84 -2.03 -18.44 -0.15
C TYR A 84 -0.89 -17.91 0.72
N LYS A 85 -0.84 -18.27 2.00
CA LYS A 85 0.16 -17.76 2.97
C LYS A 85 1.62 -17.94 2.57
N ASP A 86 1.91 -18.99 1.81
CA ASP A 86 3.28 -19.29 1.37
C ASP A 86 3.74 -18.35 0.23
N LEU A 87 2.79 -17.70 -0.45
CA LEU A 87 3.10 -16.71 -1.48
C LEU A 87 3.55 -15.40 -0.84
N SER A 88 4.57 -14.80 -1.43
CA SER A 88 4.96 -13.43 -1.13
C SER A 88 4.11 -12.44 -1.91
N LEU A 89 3.90 -11.26 -1.33
CA LEU A 89 3.28 -10.13 -2.01
C LEU A 89 4.23 -9.60 -3.12
N GLY A 90 3.66 -9.20 -4.24
CA GLY A 90 4.37 -8.47 -5.28
C GLY A 90 4.42 -6.98 -4.96
N ILE A 91 5.53 -6.49 -4.43
CA ILE A 91 5.68 -5.09 -4.03
C ILE A 91 6.62 -4.39 -5.02
N PHE A 92 6.15 -3.34 -5.69
CA PHE A 92 6.91 -2.69 -6.75
C PHE A 92 6.76 -1.17 -6.78
N TYR A 93 7.75 -0.51 -7.39
CA TYR A 93 7.69 0.88 -7.79
C TYR A 93 7.53 0.95 -9.32
N ASN A 94 6.48 1.64 -9.78
CA ASN A 94 6.15 1.93 -11.18
C ASN A 94 6.15 0.72 -12.14
N GLN A 95 5.92 -0.49 -11.62
CA GLN A 95 5.80 -1.73 -12.39
C GLN A 95 4.84 -2.70 -11.70
N HIS A 96 4.48 -3.79 -12.39
CA HIS A 96 3.54 -4.81 -11.90
C HIS A 96 3.89 -6.21 -12.46
N THR A 97 5.18 -6.55 -12.50
CA THR A 97 5.69 -7.76 -13.15
C THR A 97 5.06 -9.03 -12.58
N GLY A 98 4.41 -9.84 -13.43
CA GLY A 98 3.72 -11.07 -13.02
C GLY A 98 2.30 -10.87 -12.48
N TYR A 99 1.88 -9.63 -12.24
CA TYR A 99 0.56 -9.27 -11.71
C TYR A 99 -0.29 -8.53 -12.74
N ALA A 100 -1.55 -8.28 -12.39
CA ALA A 100 -2.49 -7.58 -13.25
C ALA A 100 -2.19 -6.07 -13.30
N LYS A 101 -2.50 -5.46 -14.46
CA LYS A 101 -2.19 -4.08 -14.75
C LYS A 101 -3.15 -3.14 -13.99
N PRO A 102 -2.65 -2.10 -13.30
CA PRO A 102 -3.52 -1.07 -12.72
C PRO A 102 -4.30 -0.35 -13.82
N ARG A 103 -5.51 0.12 -13.52
CA ARG A 103 -6.36 0.79 -14.51
C ARG A 103 -5.82 2.17 -14.89
N TYR A 104 -5.30 2.93 -13.93
CA TYR A 104 -4.91 4.32 -14.15
C TYR A 104 -3.39 4.58 -14.22
N TYR A 105 -2.58 3.54 -14.37
CA TYR A 105 -1.11 3.65 -14.35
C TYR A 105 -0.52 4.64 -15.37
N GLU A 106 -1.04 4.72 -16.59
CA GLU A 106 -0.50 5.62 -17.64
C GLU A 106 -0.71 7.09 -17.32
N LYS A 107 -1.78 7.42 -16.60
CA LYS A 107 -2.15 8.81 -16.30
C LYS A 107 -1.56 9.29 -14.98
N LEU A 108 -1.49 8.40 -13.98
CA LEU A 108 -1.20 8.78 -12.60
C LEU A 108 0.19 8.35 -12.10
N THR A 109 1.03 7.79 -12.99
CA THR A 109 2.43 7.42 -12.71
C THR A 109 3.25 8.59 -12.11
N PRO A 110 4.23 8.32 -11.22
CA PRO A 110 4.62 7.00 -10.70
C PRO A 110 3.63 6.42 -9.66
N TYR A 111 3.81 5.15 -9.30
CA TYR A 111 2.97 4.45 -8.31
C TYR A 111 3.74 3.41 -7.50
N LEU A 112 3.26 3.12 -6.29
CA LEU A 112 3.61 1.92 -5.55
C LEU A 112 2.54 0.85 -5.81
N TYR A 113 2.95 -0.40 -6.03
CA TYR A 113 2.08 -1.52 -6.35
C TYR A 113 2.22 -2.60 -5.29
N VAL A 114 1.10 -3.20 -4.89
CA VAL A 114 1.03 -4.38 -4.03
C VAL A 114 0.09 -5.39 -4.65
N GLY A 115 0.63 -6.48 -5.17
CA GLY A 115 -0.12 -7.63 -5.67
C GLY A 115 -0.21 -8.72 -4.63
N PHE A 116 -1.41 -9.23 -4.39
CA PHE A 116 -1.64 -10.36 -3.48
C PHE A 116 -1.45 -11.68 -4.23
N LEU A 117 -2.23 -11.87 -5.29
CA LEU A 117 -2.19 -13.10 -6.09
C LEU A 117 -1.64 -12.84 -7.51
N PRO A 118 -0.57 -13.53 -7.96
CA PRO A 118 -0.04 -13.37 -9.31
C PRO A 118 -1.02 -13.89 -10.36
N LYS A 119 -0.93 -13.39 -11.60
CA LYS A 119 -1.86 -13.78 -12.70
C LYS A 119 -1.91 -15.29 -12.92
N SER A 120 -0.77 -15.98 -12.77
CA SER A 120 -0.67 -17.44 -12.89
C SER A 120 -1.50 -18.22 -11.88
N LYS A 121 -2.03 -17.56 -10.84
CA LYS A 121 -2.95 -18.11 -9.86
C LYS A 121 -4.31 -17.42 -9.91
N ALA A 122 -4.35 -16.12 -10.17
CA ALA A 122 -5.56 -15.33 -10.19
C ALA A 122 -6.43 -15.54 -11.45
N SER A 123 -5.87 -16.02 -12.57
CA SER A 123 -6.61 -16.26 -13.82
C SER A 123 -7.50 -17.51 -13.83
N PHE A 124 -7.99 -17.95 -12.67
CA PHE A 124 -8.86 -19.12 -12.53
C PHE A 124 -10.08 -18.76 -11.69
N LYS A 125 -11.16 -19.53 -11.84
CA LYS A 125 -12.31 -19.42 -10.94
C LYS A 125 -11.98 -20.07 -9.60
N ASN A 126 -11.52 -19.26 -8.65
CA ASN A 126 -11.06 -19.68 -7.34
C ASN A 126 -11.48 -18.69 -6.24
N THR A 127 -11.18 -19.02 -5.00
CA THR A 127 -11.27 -18.07 -3.88
C THR A 127 -10.08 -17.13 -3.93
N GLN A 128 -10.33 -15.82 -3.82
CA GLN A 128 -9.31 -14.79 -3.69
C GLN A 128 -9.66 -13.88 -2.53
N GLY A 129 -8.70 -13.03 -2.14
CA GLY A 129 -8.90 -12.18 -0.99
C GLY A 129 -7.60 -11.52 -0.55
N TYR A 130 -7.71 -10.91 0.62
CA TYR A 130 -6.56 -10.45 1.39
C TYR A 130 -6.85 -10.73 2.86
N ARG A 131 -5.79 -10.91 3.64
CA ARG A 131 -5.88 -10.96 5.10
C ARG A 131 -5.63 -9.57 5.64
N ALA A 132 -6.45 -9.11 6.57
CA ALA A 132 -6.27 -7.82 7.24
C ALA A 132 -6.51 -7.95 8.74
N ALA A 133 -5.61 -7.40 9.54
CA ALA A 133 -5.66 -7.53 11.02
C ALA A 133 -5.85 -8.99 11.49
N ASN A 134 -5.15 -9.94 10.85
CA ASN A 134 -5.26 -11.38 11.12
C ASN A 134 -6.63 -12.01 10.85
N GLU A 135 -7.45 -11.43 9.98
CA GLU A 135 -8.70 -12.01 9.50
C GLU A 135 -8.69 -12.14 7.97
N ASP A 136 -9.12 -13.29 7.46
CA ASP A 136 -9.23 -13.53 6.02
C ASP A 136 -10.51 -12.91 5.48
N PHE A 137 -10.36 -12.07 4.46
CA PHE A 137 -11.47 -11.54 3.70
C PHE A 137 -11.42 -12.10 2.30
N GLU A 138 -12.43 -12.90 1.98
CA GLU A 138 -12.47 -13.70 0.77
C GLU A 138 -13.66 -13.32 -0.11
N PHE A 139 -13.50 -13.57 -1.41
CA PHE A 139 -14.54 -13.49 -2.42
C PHE A 139 -14.29 -14.54 -3.51
N PRO A 140 -15.33 -14.98 -4.22
CA PRO A 140 -15.17 -15.84 -5.38
C PRO A 140 -14.71 -15.05 -6.61
N ASN A 141 -13.63 -15.46 -7.26
CA ASN A 141 -13.30 -15.00 -8.60
C ASN A 141 -14.23 -15.68 -9.64
N CYS A 142 -15.43 -15.15 -9.78
CA CYS A 142 -16.50 -15.80 -10.54
C CYS A 142 -16.31 -15.79 -12.08
N ASP A 143 -15.40 -14.97 -12.61
CA ASP A 143 -15.15 -14.79 -14.05
C ASP A 143 -13.69 -15.05 -14.47
N ALA A 144 -12.82 -15.51 -13.55
CA ALA A 144 -11.40 -15.74 -13.78
C ALA A 144 -10.58 -14.46 -14.11
N ASN A 145 -11.09 -13.28 -13.75
CA ASN A 145 -10.34 -12.03 -13.89
C ASN A 145 -9.15 -12.01 -12.90
N PRO A 146 -7.92 -11.70 -13.35
CA PRO A 146 -6.72 -11.86 -12.53
C PRO A 146 -6.39 -10.69 -11.59
N ASN A 147 -7.30 -9.72 -11.44
CA ASN A 147 -7.05 -8.56 -10.57
C ASN A 147 -7.02 -8.97 -9.09
N SER A 148 -5.92 -8.64 -8.41
CA SER A 148 -5.73 -8.91 -6.99
C SER A 148 -4.64 -7.98 -6.44
N TYR A 149 -4.96 -6.70 -6.32
CA TYR A 149 -3.95 -5.69 -5.99
C TYR A 149 -4.49 -4.42 -5.32
N PHE A 150 -3.55 -3.70 -4.69
CA PHE A 150 -3.65 -2.32 -4.23
C PHE A 150 -2.57 -1.49 -4.96
N VAL A 151 -2.87 -0.24 -5.30
CA VAL A 151 -1.96 0.69 -5.96
C VAL A 151 -2.08 2.08 -5.34
N PHE A 152 -0.94 2.74 -5.15
CA PHE A 152 -0.84 4.06 -4.54
C PHE A 152 -0.14 5.01 -5.52
N TYR A 153 -0.89 5.97 -6.06
CA TYR A 153 -0.44 6.86 -7.12
C TYR A 153 0.14 8.16 -6.58
N PHE A 154 1.36 8.48 -7.03
CA PHE A 154 2.01 9.76 -6.68
C PHE A 154 1.28 10.93 -7.33
N ASN A 155 0.74 10.73 -8.54
CA ASN A 155 -0.05 11.71 -9.29
C ASN A 155 0.55 13.14 -9.26
N PRO A 156 1.82 13.33 -9.69
CA PRO A 156 2.53 14.60 -9.52
C PRO A 156 1.92 15.75 -10.32
N LYS A 157 1.11 15.44 -11.34
CA LYS A 157 0.38 16.42 -12.16
C LYS A 157 -0.99 16.77 -11.59
N GLU A 158 -1.35 16.19 -10.44
CA GLU A 158 -2.64 16.36 -9.78
C GLU A 158 -3.84 16.12 -10.71
N ILE A 159 -3.75 15.12 -11.58
CA ILE A 159 -4.80 14.78 -12.54
C ILE A 159 -6.02 14.30 -11.76
N LYS A 160 -7.16 14.95 -12.00
CA LYS A 160 -8.46 14.55 -11.46
C LYS A 160 -9.06 13.46 -12.34
N MET A 161 -9.44 12.35 -11.72
CA MET A 161 -10.16 11.25 -12.33
C MET A 161 -11.60 11.26 -11.82
N TYR A 162 -12.54 11.48 -12.74
CA TYR A 162 -13.95 11.33 -12.40
C TYR A 162 -14.30 9.84 -12.45
N ASN A 163 -14.49 9.24 -11.28
CA ASN A 163 -15.06 7.90 -11.21
C ASN A 163 -16.58 8.00 -11.18
N ASN A 164 -17.21 7.58 -12.29
CA ASN A 164 -18.64 7.29 -12.33
C ASN A 164 -18.96 5.89 -11.75
N GLU A 165 -18.06 5.35 -10.92
CA GLU A 165 -18.13 3.95 -10.50
C GLU A 165 -18.86 3.79 -9.17
N SER A 166 -19.49 2.63 -9.03
CA SER A 166 -20.36 2.24 -7.93
C SER A 166 -19.74 2.55 -6.57
N VAL A 167 -20.60 2.86 -5.59
CA VAL A 167 -20.21 2.89 -4.17
C VAL A 167 -19.43 1.60 -3.86
N PRO A 168 -18.24 1.69 -3.24
CA PRO A 168 -17.45 0.50 -2.94
C PRO A 168 -18.31 -0.48 -2.12
N ASN A 169 -18.28 -1.75 -2.48
CA ASN A 169 -18.92 -2.76 -1.64
C ASN A 169 -18.17 -2.86 -0.29
N ASP A 170 -18.78 -3.56 0.68
CA ASP A 170 -18.19 -3.67 2.01
C ASP A 170 -16.84 -4.38 2.01
N PHE A 171 -16.65 -5.35 1.11
CA PHE A 171 -15.38 -6.07 0.94
C PHE A 171 -14.22 -5.11 0.66
N MET A 172 -14.41 -4.11 -0.22
CA MET A 172 -13.35 -3.14 -0.57
C MET A 172 -12.91 -2.24 0.60
N ARG A 173 -13.70 -2.16 1.68
CA ARG A 173 -13.42 -1.34 2.87
C ARG A 173 -13.02 -2.13 4.11
N LYS A 174 -13.06 -3.48 4.07
CA LYS A 174 -12.86 -4.28 5.28
C LYS A 174 -11.53 -3.99 5.99
N TRP A 175 -10.46 -3.79 5.23
CA TRP A 175 -9.16 -3.40 5.77
C TRP A 175 -9.18 -2.12 6.63
N ILE A 176 -10.07 -1.16 6.34
CA ILE A 176 -10.27 0.04 7.17
C ILE A 176 -11.08 -0.32 8.41
N THR A 177 -12.15 -1.11 8.26
CA THR A 177 -13.08 -1.40 9.35
C THR A 177 -12.47 -2.24 10.47
N VAL A 178 -11.51 -3.11 10.16
CA VAL A 178 -10.77 -3.90 11.17
C VAL A 178 -9.45 -3.28 11.57
N GLY A 179 -9.12 -2.11 11.03
CA GLY A 179 -7.90 -1.39 11.36
C GLY A 179 -7.93 -0.78 12.75
N THR A 180 -6.75 -0.45 13.26
CA THR A 180 -6.59 0.22 14.56
C THR A 180 -6.44 1.72 14.37
N THR A 181 -7.14 2.51 15.19
CA THR A 181 -6.98 3.96 15.16
C THR A 181 -5.61 4.37 15.70
N ILE A 182 -4.89 5.19 14.94
CA ILE A 182 -3.56 5.70 15.30
C ILE A 182 -3.72 6.78 16.38
N PRO A 183 -2.95 6.73 17.49
CA PRO A 183 -2.94 7.77 18.50
C PRO A 183 -2.50 9.12 17.94
N LYS A 184 -2.99 10.21 18.54
CA LYS A 184 -2.71 11.59 18.07
C LYS A 184 -1.21 11.92 17.97
N GLY A 185 -0.37 11.31 18.83
CA GLY A 185 1.08 11.52 18.83
C GLY A 185 1.81 10.90 17.63
N ASP A 186 1.20 9.91 16.96
CA ASP A 186 1.82 9.09 15.91
C ASP A 186 1.24 9.36 14.51
N ILE A 187 0.45 10.43 14.40
CA ILE A 187 -0.19 10.86 13.15
C ILE A 187 0.89 11.17 12.11
N MET A 188 0.76 10.52 10.96
CA MET A 188 1.64 10.74 9.82
C MET A 188 1.20 11.98 9.02
N PRO A 189 2.14 12.81 8.52
CA PRO A 189 1.80 13.99 7.74
C PRO A 189 1.03 13.70 6.43
N PRO A 190 0.21 14.66 5.92
CA PRO A 190 -0.60 14.46 4.71
C PRO A 190 0.18 14.09 3.44
N GLU A 191 1.45 14.49 3.30
CA GLU A 191 2.27 14.22 2.12
C GLU A 191 2.65 12.74 1.92
N PHE A 192 2.26 11.86 2.84
CA PHE A 192 2.45 10.42 2.74
C PHE A 192 1.20 9.67 2.27
N TYR A 193 0.07 10.38 2.10
CA TYR A 193 -1.18 9.80 1.65
C TYR A 193 -1.39 10.04 0.15
N PHE A 194 -1.73 8.96 -0.54
CA PHE A 194 -1.83 8.86 -1.98
C PHE A 194 -3.28 8.74 -2.43
N ASP A 195 -3.53 9.12 -3.69
CA ASP A 195 -4.64 8.57 -4.45
C ASP A 195 -4.40 7.05 -4.56
N TYR A 196 -5.45 6.24 -4.43
CA TYR A 196 -5.27 4.79 -4.45
C TYR A 196 -6.34 4.06 -5.25
N GLU A 197 -5.93 2.93 -5.83
CA GLU A 197 -6.77 1.97 -6.55
C GLU A 197 -6.70 0.62 -5.85
N ILE A 198 -7.84 -0.03 -5.72
CA ILE A 198 -7.92 -1.43 -5.31
C ILE A 198 -8.77 -2.15 -6.35
N HIS A 199 -8.25 -3.24 -6.88
CA HIS A 199 -8.97 -4.04 -7.87
C HIS A 199 -8.85 -5.53 -7.54
N MET A 200 -10.03 -6.12 -7.38
CA MET A 200 -10.26 -7.50 -7.01
C MET A 200 -11.16 -8.10 -8.08
N GLY A 201 -10.66 -9.11 -8.79
CA GLY A 201 -11.32 -9.70 -9.96
C GLY A 201 -12.65 -10.38 -9.64
N GLY A 202 -13.38 -10.82 -10.67
CA GLY A 202 -14.65 -11.50 -10.50
C GLY A 202 -15.62 -10.73 -9.64
N CYS A 203 -16.02 -11.35 -8.53
CA CYS A 203 -17.03 -10.82 -7.64
C CYS A 203 -16.44 -9.97 -6.51
N GLY A 204 -15.14 -9.63 -6.57
CA GLY A 204 -14.43 -8.84 -5.56
C GLY A 204 -14.79 -7.36 -5.61
N GLY A 205 -14.44 -6.68 -6.70
CA GLY A 205 -14.82 -5.28 -6.94
C GLY A 205 -13.65 -4.36 -7.27
N PHE A 206 -13.98 -3.10 -7.51
CA PHE A 206 -13.03 -2.04 -7.84
C PHE A 206 -13.35 -0.80 -7.01
N VAL A 207 -12.32 -0.13 -6.52
CA VAL A 207 -12.43 1.22 -5.98
C VAL A 207 -11.22 2.01 -6.40
N PHE A 208 -11.45 3.29 -6.68
CA PHE A 208 -10.39 4.26 -6.69
C PHE A 208 -10.83 5.50 -5.92
N ARG A 209 -9.91 6.03 -5.11
CA ARG A 209 -10.11 7.19 -4.24
C ARG A 209 -9.06 8.25 -4.52
N HIS A 210 -9.53 9.49 -4.57
CA HIS A 210 -8.67 10.65 -4.55
C HIS A 210 -8.47 11.12 -3.11
N GLN A 211 -7.24 11.50 -2.78
CA GLN A 211 -6.89 12.08 -1.49
C GLN A 211 -7.24 13.58 -1.42
N ARG A 212 -7.39 14.25 -2.56
CA ARG A 212 -7.66 15.70 -2.61
C ARG A 212 -9.08 16.03 -2.10
N ASP A 213 -9.25 17.24 -1.56
CA ASP A 213 -10.52 17.80 -1.05
C ASP A 213 -10.96 17.31 0.35
N LYS A 214 -10.00 17.05 1.26
CA LYS A 214 -10.24 16.42 2.58
C LYS A 214 -10.85 15.03 2.43
N GLU A 215 -10.48 14.33 1.37
CA GLU A 215 -10.95 12.99 1.08
C GLU A 215 -9.98 11.92 1.56
N ASP A 216 -10.53 10.72 1.63
CA ASP A 216 -9.89 9.50 2.10
C ASP A 216 -8.60 9.20 1.30
N GLY A 217 -7.48 9.05 1.99
CA GLY A 217 -6.19 8.74 1.37
C GLY A 217 -5.54 7.51 2.00
N ALA A 218 -4.65 6.85 1.28
CA ALA A 218 -3.95 5.68 1.80
C ALA A 218 -2.43 5.77 1.60
N ALA A 219 -1.68 5.16 2.50
CA ALA A 219 -0.22 5.14 2.49
C ALA A 219 0.29 3.71 2.66
N LEU A 220 1.34 3.36 1.91
CA LEU A 220 1.96 2.05 1.96
C LEU A 220 3.21 2.06 2.86
N GLY A 221 3.15 1.29 3.94
CA GLY A 221 4.26 1.02 4.84
C GLY A 221 5.01 -0.24 4.43
N LEU A 222 6.27 -0.06 4.05
CA LEU A 222 7.18 -1.12 3.63
C LEU A 222 7.98 -1.65 4.82
N ARG A 223 7.83 -2.95 5.13
CA ARG A 223 8.46 -3.53 6.32
C ARG A 223 9.96 -3.73 6.17
N PHE A 224 10.72 -3.30 7.16
CA PHE A 224 12.12 -3.68 7.34
C PHE A 224 12.36 -4.31 8.73
N GLY A 225 13.52 -4.95 8.91
CA GLY A 225 13.95 -5.61 10.14
C GLY A 225 13.69 -7.12 10.17
N THR A 226 14.01 -7.76 11.29
CA THR A 226 13.83 -9.20 11.51
C THR A 226 12.44 -9.48 12.08
N TYR A 227 11.91 -10.64 11.72
CA TYR A 227 10.73 -11.23 12.36
C TYR A 227 11.20 -12.21 13.43
#